data_AF-A0A3D1TGI1-F1
#
_entry.id   AF-A0A3D1TGI1-F1
#
_cell.length_a   1.000
_cell.length_b   1.000
_cell.length_c   1.000
_cell.angle_alpha   90.00
_cell.angle_beta   90.00
_cell.angle_gamma   90.00
#
_symmetry.space_group_name_H-M   'P 1'
#
loop_
_entity.id
_entity.type
_entity.pdbx_description
1 polymer ?
#
loop_
_entity_poly.entity_id
_entity_poly.type
_entity_poly.pdbx_seq_one_letter_code
_entity_poly.pdbx_strand_id
1 'polypeptide(L)'
;SQDGKLEGTRMMHAAVATLLGTQPDWSPPIPPVVPLKRNLTTQEAALPLHALVRMLLRERYRLEDDHQRFKKLFSMDDHARAQAFDTLRKSYSDRWEWRHTTLVPPEATDESSDRKWRALQQLGFGVARG
;
A
#
# COMPACT_ATOMS: atom_id res chain seq x y z
N SER A 1 4.49 -4.04 4.86
CA SER A 1 4.13 -2.61 4.68
C SER A 1 4.43 -1.90 5.99
N GLN A 2 4.50 -0.57 5.98
CA GLN A 2 4.53 0.21 7.22
C GLN A 2 3.20 0.06 7.97
N ASP A 3 2.08 0.03 7.24
CA ASP A 3 0.75 -0.33 7.76
C ASP A 3 0.75 -1.59 8.60
N GLY A 4 1.24 -2.73 8.08
CA GLY A 4 1.23 -3.99 8.82
C GLY A 4 2.06 -3.95 10.11
N LYS A 5 3.15 -3.16 10.16
CA LYS A 5 3.94 -2.99 11.39
C LYS A 5 3.16 -2.21 12.44
N LEU A 6 2.51 -1.12 12.03
CA LEU A 6 1.70 -0.29 12.92
C LEU A 6 0.45 -1.04 13.39
N GLU A 7 -0.22 -1.74 12.49
CA GLU A 7 -1.45 -2.47 12.76
C GLU A 7 -1.21 -3.63 13.74
N GLY A 8 -0.09 -4.34 13.62
CA GLY A 8 0.30 -5.36 14.60
C GLY A 8 0.40 -4.81 16.03
N THR A 9 1.07 -3.66 16.20
CA THR A 9 1.14 -3.00 17.51
C THR A 9 -0.24 -2.54 17.99
N ARG A 10 -1.08 -1.99 17.09
CA ARG A 10 -2.44 -1.54 17.42
C ARG A 10 -3.32 -2.70 17.89
N MET A 11 -3.26 -3.85 17.21
CA MET A 11 -3.98 -5.06 17.59
C MET A 11 -3.55 -5.57 18.97
N MET A 12 -2.24 -5.62 19.23
CA MET A 12 -1.72 -6.05 20.53
C MET A 12 -2.13 -5.08 21.65
N HIS A 13 -2.05 -3.77 21.39
CA HIS A 13 -2.50 -2.74 22.34
C HIS A 13 -3.98 -2.93 22.69
N ALA A 14 -4.83 -3.10 21.68
CA ALA A 14 -6.27 -3.32 21.88
C ALA A 14 -6.57 -4.60 22.68
N ALA A 15 -5.84 -5.69 22.42
CA ALA A 15 -5.99 -6.93 23.15
C ALA A 15 -5.58 -6.78 24.63
N VAL A 16 -4.46 -6.10 24.89
CA VAL A 16 -3.99 -5.84 26.26
C VAL A 16 -4.97 -4.92 27.02
N ALA A 17 -5.45 -3.85 26.38
CA ALA A 17 -6.45 -2.95 26.99
C ALA A 17 -7.73 -3.72 27.37
N THR A 18 -8.21 -4.58 26.47
CA THR A 18 -9.38 -5.44 26.71
C THR A 18 -9.14 -6.37 27.90
N LEU A 19 -7.98 -7.02 27.99
CA LEU A 19 -7.62 -7.90 29.10
C LEU A 19 -7.60 -7.16 30.45
N LEU A 20 -7.17 -5.90 30.45
CA LEU A 20 -7.07 -5.06 31.64
C LEU A 20 -8.37 -4.31 31.97
N GLY A 21 -9.42 -4.46 31.16
CA GLY A 21 -10.68 -3.74 31.33
C GLY A 21 -10.59 -2.24 31.04
N THR A 22 -9.58 -1.79 30.30
CA THR A 22 -9.42 -0.40 29.88
C THR A 22 -9.82 -0.21 28.41
N GLN A 23 -10.07 1.04 28.01
CA GLN A 23 -10.33 1.38 26.61
C GLN A 23 -9.00 1.56 25.87
N PRO A 24 -8.85 1.03 24.65
CA PRO A 24 -7.68 1.30 23.83
C PRO A 24 -7.73 2.75 23.33
N ASP A 25 -6.87 3.62 23.89
CA ASP A 25 -6.79 5.04 23.58
C ASP A 25 -5.55 5.43 22.76
N TRP A 26 -4.61 4.49 22.57
CA TRP A 26 -3.42 4.74 21.79
C TRP A 26 -3.71 4.88 20.29
N SER A 27 -3.34 6.05 19.76
CA SER A 27 -3.27 6.32 18.33
C SER A 27 -1.80 6.41 17.91
N PRO A 28 -1.30 5.53 17.01
CA PRO A 28 0.08 5.62 16.58
C PRO A 28 0.33 6.95 15.88
N PRO A 29 1.50 7.58 16.10
CA PRO A 29 1.92 8.70 15.26
C PRO A 29 2.17 8.16 13.85
N ILE A 30 1.15 8.24 13.00
CA ILE A 30 1.28 7.92 11.59
C ILE A 30 2.13 9.05 11.00
N PRO A 31 3.32 8.77 10.41
CA PRO A 31 4.05 9.76 9.64
C PRO A 31 3.07 10.42 8.65
N PRO A 32 3.28 11.66 8.18
CA PRO A 32 2.51 12.17 7.07
C PRO A 32 2.81 11.29 5.84
N VAL A 33 2.12 10.16 5.73
CA VAL A 33 1.95 9.43 4.49
C VAL A 33 1.28 10.46 3.64
N VAL A 34 1.99 11.03 2.67
CA VAL A 34 1.38 11.99 1.75
C VAL A 34 0.19 11.24 1.15
N PRO A 35 -1.05 11.53 1.59
CA PRO A 35 -2.20 10.82 1.07
C PRO A 35 -2.22 11.24 -0.39
N LEU A 36 -1.95 10.29 -1.29
CA LEU A 36 -1.83 10.64 -2.69
C LEU A 36 -3.25 10.80 -3.19
N LYS A 37 -3.71 12.03 -3.22
CA LYS A 37 -4.88 12.39 -4.01
C LYS A 37 -4.44 12.38 -5.47
N ARG A 38 -4.85 11.35 -6.20
CA ARG A 38 -4.52 11.19 -7.62
C ARG A 38 -5.74 11.52 -8.47
N ASN A 39 -5.68 12.65 -9.16
CA ASN A 39 -6.68 12.99 -10.18
C ASN A 39 -6.42 12.13 -11.41
N LEU A 40 -7.39 11.29 -11.78
CA LEU A 40 -7.30 10.48 -12.98
C LEU A 40 -7.73 11.31 -14.19
N THR A 41 -6.92 11.28 -15.23
CA THR A 41 -7.32 11.81 -16.54
C THR A 41 -8.45 10.97 -17.14
N THR A 42 -9.20 11.53 -18.09
CA THR A 42 -10.21 10.79 -18.85
C THR A 42 -9.63 9.55 -19.54
N GLN A 43 -8.39 9.64 -20.05
CA GLN A 43 -7.70 8.51 -20.68
C GLN A 43 -7.37 7.40 -19.68
N GLU A 44 -6.88 7.74 -18.49
CA GLU A 44 -6.61 6.74 -17.43
C GLU A 44 -7.91 6.11 -16.92
N ALA A 45 -8.96 6.91 -16.75
CA ALA A 45 -10.27 6.44 -16.33
C ALA A 45 -10.91 5.50 -17.37
N ALA A 46 -10.61 5.70 -18.65
CA ALA A 46 -11.07 4.83 -19.74
C ALA A 46 -10.34 3.47 -19.80
N LEU A 47 -9.20 3.31 -19.10
CA LEU A 47 -8.48 2.03 -19.08
C LEU A 47 -9.37 0.90 -18.54
N PRO A 48 -9.23 -0.33 -19.07
CA PRO A 48 -9.79 -1.53 -18.43
C PRO A 48 -9.29 -1.65 -16.99
N LEU A 49 -10.14 -2.17 -16.09
CA LEU A 49 -9.84 -2.25 -14.66
C LEU A 49 -8.46 -2.85 -14.37
N HIS A 50 -8.08 -3.96 -15.02
CA HIS A 50 -6.79 -4.63 -14.80
C HIS A 50 -5.59 -3.75 -15.20
N ALA A 51 -5.73 -2.93 -16.25
CA ALA A 51 -4.69 -2.02 -16.72
C ALA A 51 -4.55 -0.83 -15.77
N LEU A 52 -5.67 -0.28 -15.33
CA LEU A 52 -5.70 0.79 -14.33
C LEU A 52 -5.08 0.32 -13.01
N VAL A 53 -5.46 -0.85 -12.50
CA VAL A 53 -4.87 -1.44 -11.28
C VAL A 53 -3.37 -1.60 -11.45
N ARG A 54 -2.90 -2.19 -12.55
CA ARG A 54 -1.45 -2.36 -12.80
C ARG A 54 -0.68 -1.03 -12.78
N MET A 55 -1.26 0.01 -13.38
CA MET A 55 -0.67 1.36 -13.39
C MET A 55 -0.56 1.91 -11.95
N LEU A 56 -1.66 1.88 -11.20
CA LEU A 56 -1.71 2.37 -9.82
C LEU A 56 -0.76 1.62 -8.89
N LEU A 57 -0.66 0.29 -9.04
CA LEU A 57 0.26 -0.53 -8.25
C LEU A 57 1.71 -0.15 -8.52
N ARG A 58 2.10 0.00 -9.80
CA ARG A 58 3.48 0.32 -10.19
C ARG A 58 3.93 1.71 -9.75
N GLU A 59 3.00 2.65 -9.61
CA GLU A 59 3.32 3.96 -9.07
C GLU A 59 3.73 3.90 -7.60
N ARG A 60 3.06 3.05 -6.81
CA ARG A 60 3.31 2.93 -5.36
C ARG A 60 4.40 1.93 -5.01
N TYR A 61 4.49 0.84 -5.77
CA TYR A 61 5.44 -0.23 -5.49
C TYR A 61 5.73 -1.07 -6.75
N ARG A 62 7.01 -1.10 -7.14
CA ARG A 62 7.50 -1.93 -8.22
C ARG A 62 8.24 -3.13 -7.64
N LEU A 63 7.60 -4.30 -7.70
CA LEU A 63 8.20 -5.55 -7.21
C LEU A 63 9.54 -5.85 -7.88
N GLU A 64 9.70 -5.44 -9.15
CA GLU A 64 10.91 -5.63 -9.91
C GLU A 64 12.14 -4.96 -9.27
N ASP A 65 11.96 -3.85 -8.56
CA ASP A 65 13.07 -3.15 -7.88
C ASP A 65 13.62 -3.97 -6.72
N ASP A 66 12.75 -4.65 -5.97
CA ASP A 66 13.15 -5.58 -4.91
C ASP A 66 13.76 -6.85 -5.50
N HIS A 67 13.20 -7.35 -6.60
CA HIS A 67 13.76 -8.49 -7.31
C HIS A 67 15.20 -8.22 -7.79
N GLN A 68 15.48 -7.05 -8.37
CA GLN A 68 16.83 -6.69 -8.78
C GLN A 68 17.80 -6.57 -7.61
N ARG A 69 17.36 -6.05 -6.45
CA ARG A 69 18.17 -6.03 -5.23
C ARG A 69 18.46 -7.45 -4.75
N PHE A 70 17.47 -8.32 -4.76
CA PHE A 70 17.60 -9.71 -4.32
C PHE A 70 18.52 -10.52 -5.24
N LYS A 71 18.47 -10.31 -6.56
CA LYS A 71 19.37 -10.99 -7.52
C LYS A 71 20.85 -10.76 -7.25
N LYS A 72 21.23 -9.62 -6.66
CA LYS A 72 22.64 -9.32 -6.31
C LYS A 72 23.22 -10.31 -5.30
N LEU A 73 22.37 -11.03 -4.57
CA LEU A 73 22.77 -11.99 -3.55
C LEU A 73 23.11 -13.36 -4.13
N PHE A 74 22.73 -13.64 -5.37
CA PHE A 74 22.80 -15.01 -5.93
C PHE A 74 24.23 -15.49 -6.17
N SER A 75 25.18 -14.57 -6.34
CA SER A 75 26.60 -14.88 -6.53
C SER A 75 27.40 -14.87 -5.23
N MET A 76 26.75 -14.64 -4.07
CA MET A 76 27.41 -14.61 -2.77
C MET A 76 27.49 -16.02 -2.17
N ASP A 77 28.56 -16.29 -1.42
CA ASP A 77 28.64 -17.47 -0.55
C ASP A 77 27.56 -17.46 0.54
N ASP A 78 27.34 -18.60 1.17
CA ASP A 78 26.20 -18.81 2.07
C ASP A 78 26.17 -17.84 3.26
N HIS A 79 27.34 -17.54 3.84
CA HIS A 79 27.42 -16.67 5.01
C HIS A 79 27.21 -15.21 4.63
N ALA A 80 27.89 -14.74 3.58
CA ALA A 80 27.71 -13.38 3.06
C ALA A 80 26.28 -13.15 2.56
N ARG A 81 25.68 -14.16 1.91
CA ARG A 81 24.30 -14.12 1.42
C ARG A 81 23.30 -13.98 2.56
N ALA A 82 23.47 -14.71 3.66
CA ALA A 82 22.60 -14.60 4.83
C ALA A 82 22.65 -13.19 5.44
N GLN A 83 23.86 -12.64 5.66
CA GLN A 83 24.02 -11.28 6.19
C GLN A 83 23.45 -10.21 5.26
N ALA A 84 23.66 -10.35 3.95
CA ALA A 84 23.12 -9.45 2.94
C ALA A 84 21.59 -9.52 2.87
N PHE A 85 20.99 -10.71 3.00
CA PHE A 85 19.54 -10.89 3.06
C PHE A 85 18.91 -10.17 4.24
N ASP A 86 19.49 -10.32 5.43
CA ASP A 86 19.02 -9.62 6.63
C ASP A 86 19.14 -8.10 6.48
N THR A 87 20.20 -7.63 5.83
CA THR A 87 20.40 -6.21 5.54
C THR A 87 19.32 -5.70 4.59
N LEU A 88 18.98 -6.45 3.53
CA LEU A 88 17.86 -6.11 2.64
C LEU A 88 16.53 -6.05 3.40
N ARG A 89 16.29 -7.00 4.31
CA ARG A 89 15.07 -7.01 5.15
C ARG A 89 14.97 -5.80 6.09
N LYS A 90 16.09 -5.38 6.66
CA LYS A 90 16.14 -4.21 7.56
C LYS A 90 16.02 -2.89 6.81
N SER A 91 16.52 -2.81 5.59
CA SER A 91 16.59 -1.60 4.76
C SER A 91 15.47 -1.49 3.70
N TYR A 92 14.38 -2.27 3.83
CA TYR A 92 13.22 -2.13 2.95
C TYR A 92 12.73 -0.68 2.96
N SER A 93 12.57 -0.11 1.76
CA SER A 93 11.95 1.20 1.60
C SER A 93 10.56 1.23 2.20
N ASP A 94 10.15 2.41 2.67
CA ASP A 94 8.81 2.62 3.20
C ASP A 94 7.75 2.29 2.15
N ARG A 95 7.08 1.15 2.34
CA ARG A 95 5.99 0.68 1.50
C ARG A 95 4.67 0.80 2.25
N TRP A 96 3.80 1.67 1.74
CA TRP A 96 2.45 1.89 2.26
C TRP A 96 1.43 1.07 1.46
N GLU A 97 0.33 0.71 2.12
CA GLU A 97 -0.81 0.06 1.48
C GLU A 97 -1.68 1.05 0.70
N TRP A 98 -2.52 0.52 -0.18
CA TRP A 98 -3.26 1.34 -1.15
C TRP A 98 -4.32 2.24 -0.52
N ARG A 99 -4.71 1.96 0.73
CA ARG A 99 -5.63 2.78 1.55
C ARG A 99 -5.18 4.23 1.73
N HIS A 100 -3.90 4.50 1.52
CA HIS A 100 -3.33 5.85 1.53
C HIS A 100 -3.36 6.57 0.18
N THR A 101 -4.07 6.03 -0.81
CA THR A 101 -4.25 6.59 -2.14
C THR A 101 -5.73 6.86 -2.37
N THR A 102 -6.08 8.12 -2.59
CA THR A 102 -7.44 8.52 -2.94
C THR A 102 -7.49 8.89 -4.41
N LEU A 103 -8.22 8.11 -5.19
CA LEU A 103 -8.45 8.36 -6.61
C LEU A 103 -9.59 9.36 -6.76
N VAL A 104 -9.43 10.32 -7.67
CA VAL A 104 -10.48 11.27 -8.06
C VAL A 104 -10.82 10.98 -9.52
N PRO A 105 -12.00 10.38 -9.80
CA PRO A 105 -12.48 10.17 -11.15
C PRO A 105 -12.77 11.51 -11.86
N PRO A 106 -12.74 11.55 -13.20
CA PRO A 106 -13.24 12.70 -13.97
C PRO A 106 -14.77 12.84 -13.83
N GLU A 107 -15.30 14.05 -14.03
CA GLU A 107 -16.72 14.41 -13.81
C GLU A 107 -17.71 13.58 -14.65
N ALA A 108 -17.32 13.11 -15.83
CA ALA A 108 -18.16 12.30 -16.70
C ALA A 108 -17.83 10.80 -16.52
N THR A 109 -18.56 10.12 -15.65
CA THR A 109 -18.46 8.65 -15.51
C THR A 109 -19.82 8.00 -15.73
N ASP A 110 -19.87 7.01 -16.62
CA ASP A 110 -21.07 6.22 -16.91
C ASP A 110 -21.29 5.10 -15.87
N GLU A 111 -22.42 4.40 -15.95
CA GLU A 111 -22.76 3.32 -15.01
C GLU A 111 -21.71 2.16 -15.03
N SER A 112 -21.03 1.96 -16.16
CA SER A 112 -19.89 1.03 -16.30
C SER A 112 -18.69 1.47 -15.46
N SER A 113 -18.41 2.77 -15.43
CA SER A 113 -17.38 3.39 -14.59
C SER A 113 -17.68 3.23 -13.10
N ASP A 114 -18.96 3.22 -12.73
CA ASP A 114 -19.38 3.12 -11.34
C ASP A 114 -19.01 1.76 -10.70
N ARG A 115 -19.14 0.66 -11.47
CA ARG A 115 -18.64 -0.67 -11.06
C ARG A 115 -17.12 -0.70 -10.92
N LYS A 116 -16.40 -0.02 -11.81
CA LYS A 116 -14.93 0.07 -11.77
C LYS A 116 -14.45 0.76 -10.49
N TRP A 117 -15.09 1.86 -10.10
CA TRP A 117 -14.75 2.59 -8.88
C TRP A 117 -15.02 1.79 -7.61
N ARG A 118 -16.14 1.06 -7.55
CA ARG A 118 -16.42 0.14 -6.44
C ARG A 118 -15.38 -0.98 -6.34
N ALA A 119 -14.96 -1.54 -7.47
CA ALA A 119 -13.92 -2.57 -7.48
C ALA A 119 -12.58 -2.04 -6.94
N LEU A 120 -12.18 -0.81 -7.29
CA LEU A 120 -10.99 -0.17 -6.72
C LEU A 120 -11.10 0.08 -5.22
N GLN A 121 -12.29 0.46 -4.72
CA GLN A 121 -12.54 0.57 -3.28
C GLN A 121 -12.38 -0.77 -2.55
N GLN A 122 -12.91 -1.85 -3.13
CA GLN A 122 -12.77 -3.20 -2.56
C GLN A 122 -11.33 -3.71 -2.56
N LEU A 123 -10.51 -3.27 -3.53
CA LEU A 123 -9.07 -3.52 -3.51
C LEU A 123 -8.35 -2.72 -2.42
N GLY A 124 -8.99 -1.70 -1.85
CA GLY A 124 -8.46 -0.90 -0.73
C GLY A 124 -8.05 0.51 -1.11
N PHE A 125 -8.34 1.01 -2.32
CA PHE A 125 -8.12 2.41 -2.66
C PHE A 125 -9.23 3.30 -2.08
N GLY A 126 -8.88 4.53 -1.68
CA GLY A 126 -9.88 5.58 -1.51
C GLY A 126 -10.41 6.03 -2.88
N VAL A 127 -11.69 6.36 -2.98
CA VAL A 127 -12.25 7.02 -4.17
C VAL A 127 -13.11 8.19 -3.71
N ALA A 128 -12.71 9.41 -4.08
CA ALA A 128 -13.50 10.60 -3.82
C ALA A 128 -14.48 10.81 -4.97
N ARG A 129 -15.78 10.71 -4.70
CA ARG A 129 -16.82 11.09 -5.66
C ARG A 129 -17.01 12.60 -5.56
N GLY A 130 -16.83 13.30 -6.68
CA GLY A 130 -17.27 14.69 -6.85
C GLY A 130 -18.78 14.75 -7.05
#